data_AF-A0A925IF87-F1
#
_entry.id   AF-A0A925IF87-F1
#
_cell.length_a   1.000
_cell.length_b   1.000
_cell.length_c   1.000
_cell.angle_alpha   90.00
_cell.angle_beta   90.00
_cell.angle_gamma   90.00
#
_symmetry.space_group_name_H-M   'P 1'
#
loop_
_entity.id
_entity.type
_entity.pdbx_description
1 polymer ?
#
loop_
_entity_poly.entity_id
_entity_poly.type
_entity_poly.pdbx_seq_one_letter_code
_entity_poly.pdbx_strand_id
1 'polypeptide(L)'
;MGSISEKPSRPLGVTLAIFVSVILFSLVPLLQIGQIKLIERHFQQVSQTDIPFDPNNPTEAAASGGSFTGFDDDRILLQTIVGIVFFAIAIFAWLGKPAFMRFVLMGAVMGLSLLTIVLTILPQAEQATEGIGGGSMQALFRALASGQVLMALLVPIYVIWYLNRGPARAFYRGHYVSEPEETRVREQQIAEA
;
A
#
# COMPACT_ATOMS: atom_id res chain seq x y z
N MET A 1 -28.28 35.59 -10.51
CA MET A 1 -28.60 34.15 -10.53
C MET A 1 -27.29 33.38 -10.42
N GLY A 2 -27.00 32.75 -9.28
CA GLY A 2 -25.74 32.04 -9.07
C GLY A 2 -25.61 30.88 -10.03
N SER A 3 -24.56 30.88 -10.85
CA SER A 3 -24.28 29.76 -11.76
C SER A 3 -24.15 28.49 -10.93
N ILE A 4 -24.96 27.48 -11.25
CA ILE A 4 -24.88 26.15 -10.65
C ILE A 4 -23.44 25.67 -10.83
N SER A 5 -22.67 25.65 -9.75
CA SER A 5 -21.30 25.15 -9.76
C SER A 5 -21.38 23.67 -10.10
N GLU A 6 -21.04 23.31 -11.35
CA GLU A 6 -21.00 21.91 -11.77
C GLU A 6 -20.04 21.15 -10.86
N LYS A 7 -20.58 20.13 -10.19
CA LYS A 7 -19.80 19.27 -9.32
C LYS A 7 -18.76 18.54 -10.19
N PRO A 8 -17.46 18.67 -9.90
CA PRO A 8 -16.44 18.02 -10.69
C PRO A 8 -16.66 16.51 -10.73
N SER A 9 -16.60 15.93 -11.93
CA SER A 9 -16.66 14.49 -12.11
C SER A 9 -15.47 13.81 -11.43
N ARG A 10 -15.65 12.56 -11.00
CA ARG A 10 -14.59 11.81 -10.31
C ARG A 10 -13.44 11.57 -11.30
N PRO A 11 -12.23 12.12 -11.09
CA PRO A 11 -11.16 11.97 -12.06
C PRO A 11 -10.70 10.52 -12.05
N LEU A 12 -10.66 9.88 -13.23
CA LEU A 12 -10.24 8.48 -13.36
C LEU A 12 -8.88 8.21 -12.73
N GLY A 13 -7.95 9.16 -12.77
CA GLY A 13 -6.65 8.98 -12.14
C GLY A 13 -6.65 9.08 -10.61
N VAL A 14 -7.62 9.75 -9.98
CA VAL A 14 -7.77 9.69 -8.51
C VAL A 14 -8.25 8.30 -8.11
N THR A 15 -9.25 7.78 -8.82
CA THR A 15 -9.75 6.42 -8.65
C THR A 15 -8.63 5.39 -8.83
N LEU A 16 -7.84 5.51 -9.90
CA LEU A 16 -6.72 4.62 -10.18
C LEU A 16 -5.63 4.71 -9.10
N ALA A 17 -5.26 5.93 -8.68
CA ALA A 17 -4.28 6.17 -7.63
C ALA A 17 -4.69 5.50 -6.30
N ILE A 18 -5.95 5.68 -5.88
CA ILE A 18 -6.48 5.06 -4.67
C ILE A 18 -6.49 3.54 -4.82
N PHE A 19 -7.02 3.03 -5.93
CA PHE A 19 -7.15 1.60 -6.18
C PHE A 19 -5.81 0.87 -6.15
N VAL A 20 -4.81 1.38 -6.89
CA VAL A 20 -3.47 0.81 -6.91
C VAL A 20 -2.83 0.86 -5.53
N SER A 21 -3.01 1.95 -4.79
CA SER A 21 -2.47 2.08 -3.44
C SER A 21 -3.12 1.09 -2.46
N VAL A 22 -4.43 0.89 -2.53
CA VAL A 22 -5.15 -0.09 -1.69
C VAL A 22 -4.68 -1.51 -1.97
N ILE A 23 -4.51 -1.87 -3.24
CA ILE A 23 -3.98 -3.18 -3.61
C ILE A 23 -2.59 -3.35 -2.99
N LEU A 24 -1.71 -2.39 -3.19
CA LEU A 24 -0.30 -2.54 -2.86
C LEU A 24 -0.01 -2.45 -1.35
N PHE A 25 -0.68 -1.55 -0.62
CA PHE A 25 -0.37 -1.28 0.78
C PHE A 25 -1.35 -1.91 1.78
N SER A 26 -2.46 -2.48 1.31
CA SER A 26 -3.44 -3.14 2.18
C SER A 26 -3.67 -4.59 1.74
N LEU A 27 -4.19 -4.82 0.52
CA LEU A 27 -4.59 -6.17 0.12
C LEU A 27 -3.41 -7.14 -0.01
N VAL A 28 -2.32 -6.75 -0.68
CA VAL A 28 -1.14 -7.61 -0.85
C VAL A 28 -0.50 -7.96 0.49
N PRO A 29 -0.18 -6.99 1.38
CA PRO A 29 0.28 -7.25 2.75
C PRO A 29 -0.60 -8.21 3.55
N LEU A 30 -1.92 -7.96 3.55
CA LEU A 30 -2.86 -8.77 4.32
C LEU A 30 -2.98 -10.19 3.74
N LEU A 31 -2.89 -10.33 2.42
CA LEU A 31 -2.89 -11.62 1.76
C LEU A 31 -1.61 -12.40 2.09
N GLN A 32 -0.45 -11.76 2.11
CA GLN A 32 0.82 -12.38 2.53
C GLN A 32 0.73 -12.90 3.97
N ILE A 33 0.23 -12.07 4.90
CA ILE A 33 0.00 -12.48 6.29
C ILE A 33 -0.98 -13.67 6.35
N GLY A 34 -2.07 -13.61 5.59
CA GLY A 34 -3.08 -14.66 5.53
C GLY A 34 -2.51 -15.99 5.05
N GLN A 35 -1.67 -15.98 4.01
CA GLN A 35 -0.97 -17.16 3.51
C GLN A 35 -0.05 -17.77 4.58
N ILE A 36 0.75 -16.93 5.25
CA ILE A 36 1.66 -17.38 6.32
C ILE A 36 0.87 -18.04 7.46
N LYS A 37 -0.20 -17.40 7.94
CA LYS A 37 -1.03 -17.94 9.02
C LYS A 37 -1.78 -19.21 8.62
N LEU A 38 -2.17 -19.34 7.35
CA LEU A 38 -2.83 -20.56 6.85
C LEU A 38 -1.85 -21.73 6.82
N ILE A 39 -0.61 -21.50 6.37
CA ILE A 39 0.47 -22.48 6.40
C ILE A 39 0.78 -22.90 7.85
N GLU A 40 0.91 -21.92 8.76
CA GLU A 40 1.14 -22.17 10.19
C GLU A 40 0.04 -23.07 10.78
N ARG A 41 -1.23 -22.76 10.50
CA ARG A 41 -2.37 -23.56 10.95
C ARG A 41 -2.34 -24.98 10.38
N HIS A 42 -1.96 -25.15 9.12
CA HIS A 42 -1.86 -26.47 8.51
C HIS A 42 -0.80 -27.33 9.20
N PHE A 43 0.39 -26.77 9.46
CA PHE A 43 1.45 -27.49 10.17
C PHE A 43 1.08 -27.83 11.62
N GLN A 44 0.41 -26.93 12.34
CA GLN A 44 -0.09 -27.20 13.70
C GLN A 44 -1.10 -28.36 13.74
N GLN A 45 -1.91 -28.53 12.68
CA GLN A 45 -2.85 -29.65 12.59
C GLN A 45 -2.14 -30.96 12.27
N VAL A 46 -1.14 -30.95 11.38
CA VAL A 46 -0.38 -32.15 11.00
C VAL A 46 0.52 -32.63 12.15
N SER A 47 1.15 -31.73 12.90
CA SER A 47 2.03 -32.08 14.03
C SER A 47 1.29 -32.71 15.22
N GLN A 48 -0.03 -32.50 15.33
CA GLN A 48 -0.86 -33.17 16.34
C GLN A 48 -1.25 -34.61 15.97
N THR A 49 -1.08 -35.03 14.71
CA THR A 49 -1.73 -36.28 14.26
C THR A 49 -0.82 -37.50 14.18
N ASP A 50 0.49 -37.45 13.89
CA ASP A 50 1.33 -38.67 13.83
C ASP A 50 2.84 -38.36 13.74
N ILE A 51 3.49 -37.95 14.84
CA ILE A 51 4.96 -38.03 14.93
C ILE A 51 5.34 -38.71 16.25
N PRO A 52 5.76 -40.00 16.24
CA PRO A 52 6.32 -40.64 17.42
C PRO A 52 7.66 -39.97 17.73
N PHE A 53 7.68 -39.15 18.78
CA PHE A 53 8.89 -38.47 19.26
C PHE A 53 9.99 -39.49 19.59
N ASP A 54 11.07 -39.53 18.81
CA ASP A 54 12.30 -40.23 19.20
C ASP A 54 13.14 -39.31 20.10
N PRO A 55 13.32 -39.63 21.40
CA PRO A 55 14.07 -38.80 22.34
C PRO A 55 15.56 -38.64 21.97
N ASN A 56 16.09 -39.36 20.98
CA ASN A 56 17.49 -39.31 20.58
C ASN A 56 17.78 -38.37 19.39
N ASN A 57 16.76 -37.77 18.76
CA ASN A 57 16.96 -36.89 17.60
C ASN A 57 16.48 -35.44 17.89
N PRO A 58 17.37 -34.52 18.30
CA PRO A 58 17.00 -33.15 18.69
C PRO A 58 16.50 -32.27 17.54
N THR A 59 16.53 -32.76 16.29
CA THR A 59 16.01 -32.02 15.13
C THR A 59 14.48 -32.02 15.04
N GLU A 60 13.79 -32.97 15.68
CA GLU A 60 12.33 -33.08 15.66
C GLU A 60 11.65 -32.30 16.81
N ALA A 61 12.35 -32.04 17.91
CA ALA A 61 11.87 -31.18 19.01
C ALA A 61 11.77 -29.69 18.60
N ALA A 62 12.38 -29.29 17.49
CA ALA A 62 12.23 -27.96 16.91
C ALA A 62 10.82 -27.74 16.28
N ALA A 63 10.03 -28.80 16.11
CA ALA A 63 8.70 -28.73 15.50
C ALA A 63 7.55 -28.40 16.48
N SER A 64 7.80 -28.42 17.80
CA SER A 64 6.80 -28.03 18.81
C SER A 64 7.10 -26.63 19.36
N GLY A 65 6.50 -25.60 18.74
CA GLY A 65 6.33 -24.29 19.37
C GLY A 65 7.40 -23.22 19.08
N GLY A 66 8.35 -23.47 18.18
CA GLY A 66 9.21 -22.41 17.65
C GLY A 66 8.46 -21.57 16.60
N SER A 67 8.61 -20.24 16.62
CA SER A 67 8.15 -19.33 15.56
C SER A 67 8.68 -19.83 14.20
N PHE A 68 7.85 -20.54 13.44
CA PHE A 68 8.23 -21.19 12.19
C PHE A 68 8.56 -20.22 11.06
N THR A 69 8.42 -18.92 11.30
CA THR A 69 8.43 -17.91 10.23
C THR A 69 9.52 -16.86 10.43
N GLY A 70 10.14 -16.77 11.61
CA GLY A 70 11.10 -15.70 11.92
C GLY A 70 10.47 -14.29 11.88
N PHE A 71 9.14 -14.20 11.79
CA PHE A 71 8.41 -12.95 11.89
C PHE A 71 7.89 -12.80 13.32
N ASP A 72 8.27 -11.70 13.97
CA ASP A 72 7.71 -11.34 15.27
C ASP A 72 6.19 -11.15 15.10
N ASP A 73 5.38 -11.73 15.99
CA ASP A 73 3.92 -11.53 16.00
C ASP A 73 3.57 -10.02 16.04
N ASP A 74 4.44 -9.21 16.64
CA ASP A 74 4.34 -7.74 16.68
C ASP A 74 4.35 -7.12 15.28
N ARG A 75 5.17 -7.64 14.34
CA ARG A 75 5.22 -7.15 12.95
C ARG A 75 3.93 -7.47 12.21
N ILE A 76 3.39 -8.67 12.43
CA ILE A 76 2.12 -9.10 11.83
C ILE A 76 0.98 -8.22 12.33
N LEU A 77 0.92 -7.98 13.64
CA LEU A 77 -0.08 -7.11 14.24
C LEU A 77 0.05 -5.68 13.71
N LEU A 78 1.26 -5.13 13.69
CA LEU A 78 1.53 -3.78 13.18
C LEU A 78 1.10 -3.64 11.72
N GLN A 79 1.49 -4.58 10.85
CA GLN A 79 1.17 -4.55 9.43
C GLN A 79 -0.34 -4.69 9.19
N THR A 80 -1.03 -5.48 10.01
CA THR A 80 -2.49 -5.59 9.98
C THR A 80 -3.16 -4.26 10.34
N ILE A 81 -2.75 -3.64 11.45
CA ILE A 81 -3.28 -2.34 11.89
C ILE A 81 -3.04 -1.27 10.81
N VAL A 82 -1.81 -1.20 10.30
CA VAL A 82 -1.41 -0.26 9.26
C VAL A 82 -2.24 -0.45 7.99
N GLY A 83 -2.46 -1.70 7.57
CA GLY A 83 -3.28 -2.02 6.40
C GLY A 83 -4.75 -1.62 6.54
N ILE A 84 -5.34 -1.79 7.74
CA ILE A 84 -6.72 -1.39 8.05
C ILE A 84 -6.83 0.14 8.09
N VAL A 85 -5.90 0.81 8.78
CA VAL A 85 -5.87 2.28 8.88
C VAL A 85 -5.74 2.90 7.49
N PHE A 86 -4.84 2.36 6.65
CA PHE A 86 -4.68 2.84 5.29
C PHE A 86 -5.93 2.62 4.44
N PHE A 87 -6.59 1.48 4.58
CA PHE A 87 -7.84 1.21 3.88
C PHE A 87 -8.94 2.22 4.26
N ALA A 88 -9.06 2.57 5.54
CA ALA A 88 -9.97 3.61 5.99
C ALA A 88 -9.62 4.98 5.38
N ILE A 89 -8.34 5.37 5.37
CA ILE A 89 -7.86 6.60 4.70
C ILE A 89 -8.24 6.59 3.23
N ALA A 90 -8.08 5.47 2.53
CA ALA A 90 -8.43 5.33 1.12
C ALA A 90 -9.93 5.53 0.88
N ILE A 91 -10.81 4.99 1.74
CA ILE A 91 -12.26 5.24 1.67
C ILE A 91 -12.56 6.73 1.85
N PHE A 92 -12.00 7.39 2.87
CA PHE A 92 -12.22 8.81 3.09
C PHE A 92 -11.67 9.67 1.94
N ALA A 93 -10.51 9.32 1.39
CA ALA A 93 -9.94 10.00 0.23
C ALA A 93 -10.82 9.83 -1.02
N TRP A 94 -11.42 8.65 -1.19
CA TRP A 94 -12.37 8.36 -2.27
C TRP A 94 -13.64 9.21 -2.19
N LEU A 95 -14.12 9.49 -0.98
CA LEU A 95 -15.27 10.38 -0.79
C LEU A 95 -14.99 11.83 -1.20
N GLY A 96 -13.71 12.23 -1.30
CA GLY A 96 -13.28 13.51 -1.86
C GLY A 96 -13.49 14.73 -0.96
N LYS A 97 -13.93 14.54 0.29
CA LYS A 97 -14.08 15.61 1.29
C LYS A 97 -13.50 15.15 2.62
N PRO A 98 -12.78 16.00 3.38
CA PRO A 98 -12.37 17.39 3.11
C PRO A 98 -11.15 17.54 2.18
N ALA A 99 -10.87 18.78 1.71
CA ALA A 99 -9.76 19.07 0.80
C ALA A 99 -8.36 18.66 1.33
N PHE A 100 -8.21 18.61 2.66
CA PHE A 100 -7.00 18.15 3.32
C PHE A 100 -6.71 16.66 3.10
N MET A 101 -7.72 15.83 2.79
CA MET A 101 -7.54 14.39 2.54
C MET A 101 -6.55 14.09 1.43
N ARG A 102 -6.35 15.03 0.50
CA ARG A 102 -5.31 14.95 -0.52
C ARG A 102 -3.91 14.81 0.10
N PHE A 103 -3.60 15.65 1.09
CA PHE A 103 -2.30 15.62 1.76
C PHE A 103 -2.17 14.41 2.68
N VAL A 104 -3.27 13.99 3.32
CA VAL A 104 -3.31 12.75 4.11
C VAL A 104 -2.98 11.55 3.23
N LEU A 105 -3.61 11.42 2.06
CA LEU A 105 -3.34 10.32 1.13
C LEU A 105 -1.90 10.36 0.62
N MET A 106 -1.39 11.53 0.21
CA MET A 106 0.01 11.68 -0.21
C MET A 106 0.98 11.26 0.90
N GLY A 107 0.78 11.76 2.12
CA GLY A 107 1.63 11.48 3.28
C GLY A 107 1.58 10.01 3.67
N ALA A 108 0.38 9.42 3.70
CA ALA A 108 0.19 8.00 3.99
C ALA A 108 0.89 7.12 2.95
N VAL A 109 0.67 7.36 1.66
CA VAL A 109 1.32 6.59 0.59
C VAL A 109 2.85 6.74 0.65
N MET A 110 3.38 7.94 0.89
CA MET A 110 4.82 8.16 1.07
C MET A 110 5.38 7.42 2.28
N GLY A 111 4.74 7.55 3.43
CA GLY A 111 5.16 6.89 4.67
C GLY A 111 5.14 5.37 4.54
N LEU A 112 4.08 4.82 3.94
CA LEU A 112 3.97 3.38 3.71
C LEU A 112 4.96 2.87 2.68
N SER A 113 5.24 3.65 1.64
CA SER A 113 6.28 3.32 0.66
C SER A 113 7.64 3.24 1.32
N LEU A 114 8.00 4.25 2.12
CA LEU A 114 9.26 4.26 2.86
C LEU A 114 9.35 3.08 3.83
N LEU A 115 8.29 2.85 4.62
CA LEU A 115 8.21 1.72 5.54
C LEU A 115 8.37 0.38 4.79
N THR A 116 7.67 0.20 3.67
CA THR A 116 7.75 -1.01 2.84
C THR A 116 9.17 -1.24 2.35
N ILE A 117 9.84 -0.20 1.85
CA ILE A 117 11.22 -0.28 1.37
C ILE A 117 12.16 -0.68 2.52
N VAL A 118 12.05 -0.03 3.68
CA VAL A 118 12.90 -0.34 4.86
C VAL A 118 12.69 -1.79 5.30
N LEU A 119 11.44 -2.22 5.47
CA LEU A 119 11.11 -3.58 5.90
C LEU A 119 11.49 -4.65 4.86
N THR A 120 11.60 -4.27 3.58
CA THR A 120 12.02 -5.20 2.51
C THR A 120 13.54 -5.30 2.39
N ILE A 121 14.28 -4.19 2.57
CA ILE A 121 15.73 -4.16 2.37
C ILE A 121 16.49 -4.65 3.61
N LEU A 122 16.03 -4.29 4.82
CA LEU A 122 16.76 -4.59 6.06
C LEU A 122 17.05 -6.09 6.24
N PRO A 123 16.07 -7.01 6.10
CA PRO A 123 16.33 -8.44 6.27
C PRO A 123 17.26 -9.02 5.18
N GLN A 124 17.26 -8.43 3.99
CA GLN A 124 18.14 -8.88 2.90
C GLN A 124 19.60 -8.53 3.15
N ALA A 125 19.87 -7.42 3.84
CA ALA A 125 21.22 -7.02 4.23
C ALA A 125 21.79 -7.96 5.31
N GLU A 126 20.97 -8.40 6.25
CA GLU A 126 21.36 -9.38 7.28
C GLU A 126 21.71 -10.74 6.65
N GLN A 127 20.84 -11.25 5.77
CA GLN A 127 21.06 -12.53 5.07
C GLN A 127 22.27 -12.53 4.13
N ALA A 128 22.65 -11.39 3.56
CA ALA A 128 23.84 -11.29 2.71
C ALA A 128 25.14 -11.55 3.48
N THR A 129 25.12 -11.36 4.80
CA THR A 129 26.30 -11.50 5.67
C THR A 129 26.49 -12.94 6.16
N GLU A 130 25.40 -13.72 6.26
CA GLU A 130 25.43 -15.07 6.83
C GLU A 130 25.81 -16.18 5.84
N GLY A 131 25.93 -15.89 4.54
CA GLY A 131 26.54 -16.81 3.54
C GLY A 131 25.78 -18.13 3.27
N ILE A 132 24.63 -18.37 3.90
CA ILE A 132 23.90 -19.64 3.81
C ILE A 132 22.89 -19.61 2.64
N GLY A 133 23.21 -20.40 1.60
CA GLY A 133 22.23 -21.20 0.84
C GLY A 133 21.24 -20.48 -0.05
N GLY A 134 21.70 -19.89 -1.16
CA GLY A 134 20.85 -19.38 -2.24
C GLY A 134 20.11 -20.48 -3.02
N GLY A 135 19.03 -21.02 -2.44
CA GLY A 135 18.12 -21.92 -3.14
C GLY A 135 17.29 -21.20 -4.22
N SER A 136 16.72 -21.97 -5.16
CA SER A 136 15.83 -21.44 -6.22
C SER A 136 14.63 -20.67 -5.65
N MET A 137 14.09 -21.12 -4.51
CA MET A 137 13.00 -20.44 -3.80
C MET A 137 13.42 -19.05 -3.29
N GLN A 138 14.66 -18.91 -2.80
CA GLN A 138 15.16 -17.64 -2.29
C GLN A 138 15.43 -16.64 -3.43
N ALA A 139 15.91 -17.13 -4.58
CA ALA A 139 16.05 -16.31 -5.78
C ALA A 139 14.69 -15.76 -6.26
N LEU A 140 13.64 -16.59 -6.22
CA LEU A 140 12.27 -16.17 -6.53
C LEU A 140 11.78 -15.07 -5.57
N PHE A 141 11.93 -15.26 -4.26
CA PHE A 141 11.51 -14.26 -3.28
C PHE A 141 12.29 -12.95 -3.41
N ARG A 142 13.59 -13.01 -3.70
CA ARG A 142 14.39 -11.80 -3.96
C ARG A 142 13.90 -11.05 -5.21
N ALA A 143 13.54 -11.76 -6.27
CA ALA A 143 12.97 -11.15 -7.48
C ALA A 143 11.58 -10.53 -7.22
N LEU A 144 10.74 -11.17 -6.42
CA LEU A 144 9.45 -10.60 -6.01
C LEU A 144 9.63 -9.36 -5.12
N ALA A 145 10.56 -9.42 -4.17
CA ALA A 145 10.89 -8.30 -3.29
C ALA A 145 11.42 -7.08 -4.06
N SER A 146 12.27 -7.30 -5.08
CA SER A 146 12.76 -6.19 -5.92
C SER A 146 11.64 -5.55 -6.75
N GLY A 147 10.72 -6.36 -7.29
CA GLY A 147 9.50 -5.87 -7.95
C GLY A 147 8.60 -5.06 -7.00
N GLN A 148 8.47 -5.51 -5.76
CA GLN A 148 7.72 -4.79 -4.72
C GLN A 148 8.37 -3.44 -4.38
N VAL A 149 9.70 -3.38 -4.24
CA VAL A 149 10.45 -2.12 -4.01
C VAL A 149 10.26 -1.17 -5.19
N LEU A 150 10.35 -1.66 -6.43
CA LEU A 150 10.11 -0.84 -7.62
C LEU A 150 8.70 -0.24 -7.60
N MET A 151 7.68 -1.05 -7.31
CA MET A 151 6.31 -0.54 -7.21
C MET A 151 6.12 0.42 -6.03
N ALA A 152 6.76 0.16 -4.88
CA ALA A 152 6.78 1.05 -3.73
C ALA A 152 7.44 2.40 -4.04
N LEU A 153 8.27 2.51 -5.09
CA LEU A 153 8.79 3.79 -5.58
C LEU A 153 7.86 4.43 -6.63
N LEU A 154 7.36 3.65 -7.59
CA LEU A 154 6.55 4.17 -8.69
C LEU A 154 5.17 4.68 -8.22
N VAL A 155 4.52 3.98 -7.30
CA VAL A 155 3.20 4.36 -6.80
C VAL A 155 3.18 5.72 -6.10
N PRO A 156 4.03 6.02 -5.08
CA PRO A 156 4.03 7.34 -4.46
C PRO A 156 4.36 8.46 -5.45
N ILE A 157 5.30 8.23 -6.38
CA ILE A 157 5.63 9.20 -7.43
C ILE A 157 4.39 9.50 -8.28
N TYR A 158 3.70 8.46 -8.75
CA TYR A 158 2.47 8.60 -9.52
C TYR A 158 1.38 9.34 -8.74
N VAL A 159 1.16 8.95 -7.49
CA VAL A 159 0.15 9.55 -6.59
C VAL A 159 0.43 11.03 -6.38
N ILE A 160 1.67 11.40 -6.04
CA ILE A 160 2.07 12.80 -5.84
C ILE A 160 1.88 13.59 -7.13
N TRP A 161 2.40 13.07 -8.25
CA TRP A 161 2.33 13.73 -9.54
C TRP A 161 0.87 13.98 -9.96
N TYR A 162 0.01 12.97 -9.83
CA TYR A 162 -1.39 13.07 -10.27
C TYR A 162 -2.22 13.94 -9.33
N LEU A 163 -2.10 13.77 -8.01
CA LEU A 163 -2.83 14.58 -7.04
C LEU A 163 -2.39 16.06 -7.05
N ASN A 164 -1.20 16.35 -7.59
CA ASN A 164 -0.77 17.72 -7.80
C ASN A 164 -1.37 18.37 -9.06
N ARG A 165 -2.03 17.63 -9.96
CA ARG A 165 -2.68 18.19 -11.16
C ARG A 165 -4.02 18.85 -10.88
N GLY A 166 -4.41 19.77 -11.77
CA GLY A 166 -5.65 20.56 -11.70
C GLY A 166 -6.94 19.75 -11.48
N PRO A 167 -7.20 18.65 -12.21
CA PRO A 167 -8.42 17.88 -12.06
C PRO A 167 -8.60 17.27 -10.66
N ALA A 168 -7.52 16.78 -10.05
CA ALA A 168 -7.55 16.27 -8.69
C ALA A 168 -7.80 17.40 -7.68
N ARG A 169 -7.19 18.57 -7.86
CA ARG A 169 -7.42 19.75 -7.00
C ARG A 169 -8.89 20.19 -7.04
N ALA A 170 -9.52 20.19 -8.21
CA ALA A 170 -10.93 20.51 -8.37
C ALA A 170 -11.82 19.48 -7.64
N PHE A 171 -11.52 18.19 -7.76
CA PHE A 171 -12.26 17.12 -7.07
C PHE A 171 -12.27 17.30 -5.55
N TYR A 172 -11.11 17.49 -4.92
CA TYR A 172 -11.01 17.67 -3.47
C TYR A 172 -11.55 19.03 -2.97
N ARG A 173 -11.60 20.04 -3.84
CA ARG A 173 -12.20 21.35 -3.55
C ARG A 173 -13.73 21.33 -3.68
N GLY A 174 -14.28 20.42 -4.48
CA GLY A 174 -15.72 20.26 -4.71
C GLY A 174 -16.32 21.24 -5.73
N HIS A 175 -15.51 22.08 -6.37
CA HIS A 175 -15.90 22.96 -7.48
C HIS A 175 -14.70 23.25 -8.39
N TYR A 176 -14.96 23.53 -9.67
CA TYR A 176 -13.95 24.10 -10.57
C TYR A 176 -13.73 25.58 -10.25
N VAL A 177 -12.49 26.05 -10.40
CA VAL A 177 -12.22 27.49 -10.38
C VAL A 177 -12.86 28.07 -11.63
N SER A 178 -13.93 28.84 -11.46
CA SER A 178 -14.51 29.63 -12.54
C SER A 178 -13.43 30.55 -13.11
N GLU A 179 -13.36 30.67 -14.44
CA GLU A 179 -12.48 31.63 -15.09
C GLU A 179 -12.57 33.00 -14.43
N PRO A 180 -11.45 33.71 -14.25
CA PRO A 180 -11.47 35.05 -13.71
C PRO A 180 -12.37 35.92 -14.59
N GLU A 181 -13.25 36.72 -13.98
CA GLU A 181 -14.20 37.60 -14.68
C GLU A 181 -13.54 38.43 -15.79
N GLU A 182 -12.27 38.82 -15.58
CA GLU A 182 -11.46 39.52 -16.58
C GLU A 182 -11.36 38.79 -17.92
N THR A 183 -11.29 37.45 -17.93
CA THR A 183 -11.22 36.68 -19.18
C THR A 183 -12.56 36.69 -19.90
N ARG A 184 -13.68 36.54 -19.18
CA ARG A 184 -15.03 36.63 -19.74
C ARG A 184 -15.33 38.03 -20.28
N VAL A 185 -14.97 39.07 -19.55
CA VAL A 185 -15.17 40.46 -19.98
C VAL A 185 -14.34 40.75 -21.22
N ARG A 186 -13.11 40.24 -21.30
CA ARG A 186 -12.25 40.41 -22.48
C ARG A 186 -12.78 39.67 -23.71
N GLU A 187 -13.30 38.46 -23.53
CA GLU A 187 -13.95 37.70 -24.62
C GLU A 187 -15.24 38.38 -25.09
N GLN A 188 -16.05 38.91 -24.17
CA GLN A 188 -17.23 39.72 -24.51
C GLN A 188 -16.85 40.97 -25.30
N GLN A 189 -15.82 41.70 -24.86
CA GLN A 189 -15.33 42.88 -25.57
C GLN A 189 -14.77 42.56 -26.97
N ILE A 190 -14.16 41.39 -27.16
CA ILE A 190 -13.68 40.92 -28.47
C ILE A 190 -14.85 40.48 -29.36
N ALA A 191 -15.91 39.90 -28.78
CA ALA A 191 -17.09 39.48 -29.54
C ALA A 191 -18.00 40.65 -29.95
N GLU A 192 -17.93 41.78 -29.25
CA GLU A 192 -18.69 43.00 -29.54
C GLU A 192 -17.96 43.97 -30.51
N ALA A 193 -16.69 43.72 -30.83
CA ALA A 193 -15.85 44.53 -31.71
C ALA A 193 -15.79 43.97 -33.14
#